data_AF-X1S6V4-F1
#
_entry.id   AF-X1S6V4-F1
#
_cell.length_a   1.000
_cell.length_b   1.000
_cell.length_c   1.000
_cell.angle_alpha   90.00
_cell.angle_beta   90.00
_cell.angle_gamma   90.00
#
_symmetry.space_group_name_H-M   'P 1'
#
loop_
_entity.id
_entity.type
_entity.pdbx_description
1 polymer ?
#
loop_
_entity_poly.entity_id
_entity_poly.type
_entity_poly.pdbx_seq_one_letter_code
_entity_poly.pdbx_strand_id
1 'polypeptide(L)'
;MLDRRVVKEFLEENLKDSEIEVPEDINFDELVETFCLYTEDDYYEWLKDNYKNFFDPANTEDWKWVKKRIEERRKSGELRKPEVKLTKDQREKN
;
A
#
# COMPACT_ATOMS: atom_id res chain seq x y z
N MET A 1 5.55 1.99 -7.43
CA MET A 1 7.00 2.20 -7.33
C MET A 1 7.26 3.58 -6.77
N LEU A 2 8.10 3.65 -5.75
CA LEU A 2 8.54 4.87 -5.10
C LEU A 2 9.30 5.75 -6.10
N ASP A 3 9.09 7.07 -6.03
CA ASP A 3 9.90 8.02 -6.80
C ASP A 3 11.28 8.10 -6.15
N ARG A 4 12.31 7.65 -6.87
CA ARG A 4 13.69 7.60 -6.38
C ARG A 4 14.22 8.97 -5.96
N ARG A 5 13.75 10.05 -6.60
CA ARG A 5 14.20 11.42 -6.23
C ARG A 5 13.66 11.82 -4.88
N VAL A 6 12.38 11.56 -4.63
CA VAL A 6 11.75 11.81 -3.33
C VAL A 6 12.39 10.96 -2.23
N VAL A 7 12.69 9.69 -2.53
CA VAL A 7 13.38 8.80 -1.58
C VAL A 7 14.81 9.26 -1.32
N LYS A 8 15.52 9.75 -2.34
CA LYS A 8 16.86 10.31 -2.19
C LYS A 8 16.87 11.49 -1.24
N GLU A 9 16.01 12.48 -1.48
CA GLU A 9 15.85 13.66 -0.62
C GLU A 9 15.51 13.24 0.82
N PHE A 10 14.56 12.30 0.98
CA PHE A 10 14.19 11.74 2.27
C PHE A 10 15.38 11.10 2.99
N LEU A 11 16.17 10.27 2.32
CA LEU A 11 17.33 9.61 2.92
C LEU A 11 18.44 10.61 3.26
N GLU A 12 18.73 11.58 2.39
CA GLU A 12 19.72 12.63 2.66
C GLU A 12 19.37 13.43 3.92
N GLU A 13 18.12 13.84 4.08
CA GLU A 13 17.65 14.57 5.27
C GLU A 13 17.72 13.70 6.53
N ASN A 14 17.16 12.49 6.48
CA ASN A 14 17.03 11.65 7.68
C ASN A 14 18.37 11.07 8.15
N LEU A 15 19.27 10.72 7.24
CA LEU A 15 20.62 10.24 7.61
C LEU A 15 21.42 11.37 8.26
N LYS A 16 21.31 12.59 7.73
CA LYS A 16 21.95 13.78 8.31
C LYS A 16 21.39 14.10 9.69
N ASP A 17 20.08 14.13 9.84
CA ASP A 17 19.42 14.43 11.13
C ASP A 17 19.70 13.35 12.18
N SER A 18 19.95 12.11 11.75
CA SER A 18 20.30 10.99 12.62
C SER A 18 21.81 10.86 12.87
N GLU A 19 22.63 11.76 12.33
CA GLU A 19 24.11 11.71 12.38
C GLU A 19 24.68 10.37 11.88
N ILE A 20 24.03 9.76 10.87
CA ILE A 20 24.47 8.53 10.22
C ILE A 20 25.27 8.88 8.97
N GLU A 21 26.59 8.64 9.03
CA GLU A 21 27.47 8.80 7.87
C GLU A 21 27.39 7.56 6.96
N VAL A 22 27.21 7.80 5.65
CA VAL A 22 27.29 6.74 4.64
C VAL A 22 28.77 6.47 4.36
N PRO A 23 29.23 5.21 4.48
CA PRO A 23 30.60 4.81 4.11
C PRO A 23 31.00 5.25 2.69
N GLU A 24 32.25 5.68 2.51
CA GLU A 24 32.75 6.17 1.22
C GLU A 24 32.75 5.12 0.09
N ASP A 25 32.74 3.84 0.45
CA ASP A 25 32.67 2.71 -0.50
C ASP A 25 31.25 2.37 -0.94
N ILE A 26 30.23 3.05 -0.41
CA ILE A 26 28.82 2.89 -0.80
C ILE A 26 28.41 4.00 -1.75
N ASN A 27 27.97 3.61 -2.95
CA ASN A 27 27.34 4.55 -3.88
C ASN A 27 25.94 4.93 -3.36
N PHE A 28 25.69 6.22 -3.16
CA PHE A 28 24.43 6.69 -2.60
C PHE A 28 23.22 6.40 -3.50
N ASP A 29 23.37 6.43 -4.82
CA ASP A 29 22.26 6.11 -5.73
C ASP A 29 21.93 4.60 -5.69
N GLU A 30 22.92 3.73 -5.49
CA GLU A 30 22.70 2.30 -5.26
C GLU A 30 22.01 2.03 -3.92
N LEU A 31 22.35 2.80 -2.88
CA LEU A 31 21.66 2.77 -1.58
C LEU A 31 20.18 3.16 -1.75
N VAL A 32 19.90 4.25 -2.48
CA VAL A 32 18.53 4.70 -2.76
C VAL A 32 17.73 3.62 -3.49
N GLU A 33 18.29 3.00 -4.53
CA GLU A 33 17.62 1.94 -5.28
C GLU A 33 17.37 0.71 -4.40
N THR A 34 18.37 0.31 -3.61
CA THR A 34 18.26 -0.82 -2.68
C THR A 34 17.18 -0.58 -1.62
N PHE A 35 17.12 0.62 -1.05
CA PHE A 35 16.10 0.98 -0.08
C PHE A 35 14.69 1.00 -0.69
N CYS A 36 14.56 1.50 -1.93
CA CYS A 36 13.29 1.47 -2.66
C CYS A 36 12.81 0.03 -2.86
N LEU A 37 13.67 -0.86 -3.37
CA LEU A 37 13.34 -2.26 -3.61
C LEU A 37 12.98 -2.97 -2.29
N TYR A 38 13.77 -2.78 -1.25
CA TYR A 38 13.48 -3.34 0.08
C TYR A 38 12.10 -2.93 0.60
N THR A 39 11.77 -1.63 0.51
CA THR A 39 10.49 -1.09 0.98
C THR A 39 9.32 -1.58 0.14
N GLU A 40 9.49 -1.63 -1.18
CA GLU A 40 8.46 -2.13 -2.09
C GLU A 40 8.18 -3.62 -1.88
N ASP A 41 9.23 -4.43 -1.73
CA ASP A 41 9.11 -5.86 -1.48
C ASP A 41 8.36 -6.16 -0.17
N ASP A 42 8.73 -5.48 0.92
CA ASP A 42 8.03 -5.60 2.21
C ASP A 42 6.56 -5.18 2.10
N TYR A 43 6.29 -4.07 1.41
CA TYR A 43 4.93 -3.62 1.16
C TYR A 43 4.10 -4.64 0.37
N TYR A 44 4.68 -5.27 -0.66
CA TYR A 44 3.98 -6.29 -1.44
C TYR A 44 3.73 -7.57 -0.66
N GLU A 45 4.68 -8.03 0.16
CA GLU A 45 4.46 -9.18 1.03
C GLU A 45 3.38 -8.89 2.07
N TRP A 46 3.41 -7.71 2.70
CA TRP A 46 2.36 -7.27 3.61
C TRP A 46 0.98 -7.23 2.93
N LEU A 47 0.90 -6.72 1.69
CA LEU A 47 -0.34 -6.72 0.91
C LEU A 47 -0.83 -8.14 0.61
N LYS A 48 0.05 -9.07 0.24
CA LYS A 48 -0.30 -10.46 -0.06
C LYS A 48 -0.92 -11.14 1.16
N ASP A 49 -0.34 -10.94 2.34
CA ASP A 49 -0.86 -11.54 3.55
C ASP A 49 -2.20 -10.92 3.99
N ASN A 50 -2.35 -9.60 3.87
CA ASN A 50 -3.64 -8.96 4.11
C ASN A 50 -4.70 -9.37 3.11
N TYR A 51 -4.35 -9.59 1.85
CA TYR A 51 -5.26 -10.11 0.84
C TYR A 51 -5.79 -11.48 1.23
N LYS A 52 -4.91 -12.41 1.61
CA LYS A 52 -5.31 -13.76 2.07
C LYS A 52 -6.26 -13.68 3.27
N ASN A 53 -5.97 -12.81 4.23
CA ASN A 53 -6.79 -12.66 5.42
C ASN A 53 -8.14 -11.98 5.13
N PHE A 54 -8.15 -10.95 4.27
CA PHE A 54 -9.36 -10.21 3.96
C PHE A 54 -10.32 -11.02 3.08
N PHE A 55 -9.77 -11.79 2.15
CA PHE A 55 -10.49 -12.65 1.22
C PHE A 55 -10.40 -14.13 1.59
N ASP A 56 -10.31 -14.45 2.89
CA ASP A 56 -10.32 -15.84 3.35
C ASP A 56 -11.53 -16.58 2.76
N PRO A 57 -11.32 -17.68 2.01
CA PRO A 57 -12.40 -18.45 1.40
C PRO A 57 -13.46 -18.89 2.41
N ALA A 58 -13.09 -19.14 3.66
CA ALA A 58 -14.03 -19.49 4.72
C ALA A 58 -15.07 -18.39 5.02
N ASN A 59 -14.77 -17.13 4.68
CA ASN A 59 -15.59 -15.96 4.99
C ASN A 59 -16.14 -15.22 3.75
N THR A 60 -15.74 -15.60 2.53
CA THR A 60 -15.99 -14.79 1.31
C THR A 60 -16.82 -15.46 0.22
N GLU A 61 -17.28 -16.69 0.42
CA GLU A 61 -18.07 -17.45 -0.57
C GLU A 61 -19.33 -16.69 -1.07
N ASP A 62 -19.94 -15.85 -0.23
CA ASP A 62 -21.14 -15.06 -0.57
C ASP A 62 -20.94 -13.53 -0.52
N TRP A 63 -19.69 -13.07 -0.41
CA TRP A 63 -19.32 -11.66 -0.26
C TRP A 63 -19.95 -10.91 0.92
N LYS A 64 -20.72 -11.55 1.81
CA LYS A 64 -21.40 -10.85 2.94
C LYS A 64 -20.41 -10.13 3.83
N TRP A 65 -19.28 -10.78 4.13
CA TRP A 65 -18.18 -10.18 4.87
C TRP A 65 -17.69 -8.87 4.23
N VAL A 66 -17.35 -8.91 2.95
CA VAL A 66 -16.83 -7.77 2.20
C VAL A 66 -17.87 -6.65 2.11
N LYS A 67 -19.13 -6.99 1.76
CA LYS A 67 -20.24 -6.03 1.71
C LYS A 67 -20.46 -5.33 3.06
N LYS A 68 -20.41 -6.08 4.17
CA LYS A 68 -20.52 -5.53 5.53
C LYS A 68 -19.40 -4.53 5.82
N ARG A 69 -18.15 -4.89 5.53
CA ARG A 69 -16.99 -4.00 5.74
C ARG A 69 -17.10 -2.72 4.90
N ILE A 70 -17.53 -2.81 3.64
CA ILE A 70 -17.75 -1.65 2.78
C ILE A 70 -18.84 -0.73 3.37
N GLU A 71 -19.95 -1.31 3.83
CA GLU A 71 -21.05 -0.54 4.42
C GLU A 71 -20.63 0.16 5.72
N GLU A 72 -19.84 -0.50 6.57
CA GLU A 72 -19.29 0.11 7.79
C GLU A 72 -18.42 1.33 7.47
N ARG A 73 -17.52 1.22 6.48
CA ARG A 73 -16.66 2.34 6.02
C ARG A 73 -17.44 3.46 5.32
N ARG A 74 -18.54 3.10 4.65
CA ARG A 74 -19.46 4.08 4.06
C ARG A 74 -20.16 4.88 5.15
N LYS A 75 -20.63 4.23 6.21
CA LYS A 75 -21.30 4.87 7.35
C LYS A 75 -20.36 5.75 8.17
N SER A 76 -19.08 5.37 8.31
CA SER A 76 -18.07 6.20 8.98
C SER A 76 -17.69 7.45 8.18
N GLY A 77 -18.01 7.51 6.89
CA GLY A 77 -17.60 8.60 5.99
C GLY A 77 -16.14 8.51 5.54
N GLU A 78 -15.41 7.46 5.93
CA GLU A 78 -14.01 7.22 5.54
C GLU A 78 -13.89 6.77 4.08
N LEU A 79 -14.95 6.16 3.54
CA LEU A 79 -14.94 5.66 2.18
C LEU A 79 -14.99 6.80 1.16
N ARG A 80 -13.90 6.99 0.41
CA ARG A 80 -13.88 7.91 -0.74
C ARG A 80 -14.94 7.51 -1.76
N LYS A 81 -15.60 8.50 -2.37
CA LYS A 81 -16.56 8.26 -3.44
C LYS A 81 -15.83 7.59 -4.61
N PRO A 82 -16.38 6.51 -5.19
CA PRO A 82 -15.75 5.87 -6.34
C PRO A 82 -15.72 6.85 -7.51
N GLU A 83 -14.58 6.92 -8.21
CA GLU A 83 -14.40 7.77 -9.39
C GLU A 83 -15.32 7.34 -10.54
N VAL A 84 -15.62 6.04 -10.63
CA VAL A 84 -16.55 5.46 -11.60
C VAL A 84 -17.79 4.95 -10.88
N LYS A 85 -18.96 5.41 -11.33
CA LYS A 85 -20.25 4.92 -10.81
C LYS A 85 -20.48 3.49 -11.29
N LEU A 86 -20.96 2.62 -10.41
CA LEU A 86 -21.43 1.29 -10.79
C LEU A 86 -22.48 1.38 -11.91
N THR A 87 -22.31 0.55 -12.93
CA THR A 87 -23.27 0.36 -14.03
C THR A 87 -24.58 -0.24 -13.51
N LYS A 88 -25.68 -0.14 -14.27
CA LYS A 88 -26.96 -0.75 -13.88
C LYS A 88 -26.82 -2.27 -13.67
N ASP A 89 -26.14 -2.94 -14.59
CA ASP A 89 -25.89 -4.38 -14.52
C ASP A 89 -25.08 -4.79 -13.28
N GLN A 90 -24.14 -3.95 -12.83
CA GLN A 90 -23.40 -4.17 -11.59
C GLN A 90 -24.22 -3.90 -10.33
N ARG A 91 -25.27 -3.08 -10.40
CA ARG A 91 -26.18 -2.84 -9.27
C ARG A 91 -27.24 -3.92 -9.13
N GLU A 92 -27.70 -4.47 -10.25
CA GLU A 92 -28.76 -5.49 -10.28
C GLU A 92 -28.24 -6.90 -9.94
N LYS A 93 -26.93 -7.14 -10.08
CA LYS A 93 -26.27 -8.41 -9.70
C LYS A 93 -25.77 -8.47 -8.25
N ASN A 94 -25.90 -7.39 -7.48
CA ASN A 94 -25.38 -7.26 -6.11
C ASN A 94 -26.49 -7.23 -5.06
#